data_AF-A0A2G6B8F3-F1
#
_entry.id   AF-A0A2G6B8F3-F1
#
_cell.length_a   1.000
_cell.length_b   1.000
_cell.length_c   1.000
_cell.angle_alpha   90.00
_cell.angle_beta   90.00
_cell.angle_gamma   90.00
#
_symmetry.space_group_name_H-M   'P 1'
#
loop_
_entity.id
_entity.type
_entity.pdbx_description
1 polymer ?
#
loop_
_entity_poly.entity_id
_entity_poly.type
_entity_poly.pdbx_seq_one_letter_code
_entity_poly.pdbx_strand_id
1 'polypeptide(L)'
;MNNRKNENGYALVIVLFAVVFIMITSAVFMRGSISNAKQEKIVDTNNLAYMAAEMGVDYYKWSYINEYNAIKKEIWKRYNDRFLAGKAVINNSKESNKPEAIKNMAKQKRIDALEELYIKLREYNIAPVELAAENYKFIKRAVSVTRDTSEYSIEIIGDIDGKYNATVKPLEFTLRFVMPEFNVDQTVAGGQGSQDGGVKNLDWFKTEKLPFIDKPSVKCPSINACLETNVENISNFKGPAIYFAGDAVKDNNGNLGKDYKNTSIYVEGKLGPFNVNKMKNINFYAKGNISFKNMNNTDSLLLMTLGNFTVDQAELNRSFIGIGGNFVPKKHVSIDSSSTLAVRGNWEPNSGKQSITNNSKVCVGGNVYLNKITIDSTSKIYYVLRNNTIEDTKNYPKNDPRYIGIKESEYKNNPSILFKNCESSGNSTTNPDAPNPTEPFWEKPEIEVEYYKN
;
A
#
# COMPACT_ATOMS: atom_id res chain seq x y z
N MET A 1 92.93 -37.44 17.28
CA MET A 1 92.05 -37.85 16.16
C MET A 1 91.01 -36.77 15.96
N ASN A 2 91.26 -35.82 15.05
CA ASN A 2 90.31 -34.76 14.68
C ASN A 2 89.98 -34.91 13.19
N ASN A 3 89.09 -35.86 12.88
CA ASN A 3 88.51 -36.00 11.55
C ASN A 3 87.24 -35.13 11.48
N ARG A 4 87.39 -33.81 11.36
CA ARG A 4 86.30 -32.94 10.92
C ARG A 4 86.16 -33.09 9.41
N LYS A 5 85.49 -34.17 9.00
CA LYS A 5 85.19 -34.51 7.60
C LYS A 5 84.11 -33.57 7.07
N ASN A 6 84.49 -32.54 6.32
CA ASN A 6 83.78 -32.02 5.14
C ASN A 6 82.22 -32.01 5.15
N GLU A 7 81.57 -31.56 6.24
CA GLU A 7 80.10 -31.50 6.35
C GLU A 7 79.47 -30.28 5.65
N ASN A 8 80.29 -29.32 5.20
CA ASN A 8 79.83 -28.09 4.56
C ASN A 8 79.04 -28.31 3.26
N GLY A 9 79.26 -29.44 2.57
CA GLY A 9 78.52 -29.78 1.35
C GLY A 9 77.06 -30.21 1.61
N TYR A 10 76.79 -30.90 2.73
CA TYR A 10 75.45 -31.37 3.07
C TYR A 10 74.53 -30.24 3.52
N ALA A 11 75.08 -29.25 4.25
CA ALA A 11 74.33 -28.05 4.65
C ALA A 11 73.81 -27.27 3.43
N LEU A 12 74.62 -27.13 2.38
CA LEU A 12 74.22 -26.47 1.14
C LEU A 12 73.05 -27.19 0.45
N VAL A 13 73.11 -28.53 0.39
CA VAL A 13 72.06 -29.35 -0.24
C VAL A 13 70.75 -29.25 0.55
N ILE A 14 70.81 -29.28 1.88
CA ILE A 14 69.62 -29.15 2.74
C ILE A 14 68.98 -27.76 2.57
N VAL A 15 69.77 -26.69 2.53
CA VAL A 15 69.26 -25.33 2.30
C VAL A 15 68.63 -25.22 0.91
N LEU A 16 69.27 -25.76 -0.12
CA LEU A 16 68.72 -25.76 -1.48
C LEU A 16 67.39 -26.53 -1.53
N PHE A 17 67.32 -27.70 -0.89
CA PHE A 17 66.09 -28.49 -0.81
C PHE A 17 64.99 -27.76 -0.05
N ALA A 18 65.31 -27.11 1.06
CA ALA A 18 64.36 -26.30 1.83
C ALA A 18 63.81 -25.12 1.02
N VAL A 19 64.66 -24.44 0.25
CA VAL A 19 64.23 -23.34 -0.64
C VAL A 19 63.31 -23.86 -1.75
N VAL A 20 63.65 -24.98 -2.39
CA VAL A 20 62.79 -25.62 -3.40
C VAL A 20 61.46 -26.07 -2.81
N PHE A 21 61.48 -26.68 -1.63
CA PHE A 21 60.27 -27.10 -0.93
C PHE A 21 59.35 -25.91 -0.62
N ILE A 22 59.89 -24.84 -0.03
CA ILE A 22 59.14 -23.61 0.28
C ILE A 22 58.56 -22.99 -1.01
N MET A 23 59.31 -22.98 -2.11
CA MET A 23 58.81 -22.49 -3.40
C MET A 23 57.64 -23.34 -3.92
N ILE A 24 57.75 -24.67 -3.88
CA ILE A 24 56.67 -25.57 -4.33
C ILE A 24 55.42 -25.35 -3.47
N THR A 25 55.55 -25.32 -2.14
CA THR A 25 54.40 -25.10 -1.26
C THR A 25 53.78 -23.72 -1.48
N SER A 26 54.59 -22.67 -1.66
CA SER A 26 54.10 -21.31 -1.91
C SER A 26 53.36 -21.22 -3.25
N ALA A 27 53.87 -21.88 -4.30
CA ALA A 27 53.21 -21.94 -5.60
C ALA A 27 51.84 -22.63 -5.52
N VAL A 28 51.71 -23.70 -4.73
CA VAL A 28 50.42 -24.37 -4.50
C VAL A 28 49.43 -23.45 -3.80
N PHE A 29 49.85 -22.74 -2.74
CA PHE A 29 48.99 -21.78 -2.05
C PHE A 29 48.57 -20.61 -2.94
N MET A 30 49.50 -20.03 -3.71
CA MET A 30 49.16 -18.96 -4.66
C MET A 30 48.15 -19.43 -5.71
N ARG A 31 48.32 -20.66 -6.24
CA ARG A 31 47.36 -21.24 -7.18
C ARG A 31 45.98 -21.46 -6.54
N GLY A 32 45.95 -21.91 -5.29
CA GLY A 32 44.71 -22.05 -4.50
C GLY A 32 43.99 -20.71 -4.30
N SER A 33 44.71 -19.68 -3.85
CA SER A 33 44.14 -18.35 -3.62
C SER A 33 43.62 -17.70 -4.91
N ILE A 34 44.34 -17.84 -6.03
CA ILE A 34 43.87 -17.35 -7.34
C ILE A 34 42.61 -18.10 -7.79
N SER A 35 42.51 -19.40 -7.53
CA SER A 35 41.31 -20.20 -7.83
C SER A 35 40.11 -19.72 -7.02
N ASN A 36 40.28 -19.53 -5.71
CA ASN A 36 39.20 -19.06 -4.83
C ASN A 36 38.73 -17.66 -5.22
N ALA A 37 39.66 -16.72 -5.47
CA ALA A 37 39.31 -15.36 -5.92
C ALA A 37 38.56 -15.35 -7.26
N LYS A 38 38.89 -16.27 -8.19
CA LYS A 38 38.15 -16.44 -9.44
C LYS A 38 36.75 -17.00 -9.19
N GLN A 39 36.59 -17.97 -8.29
CA GLN A 39 35.29 -18.54 -7.94
C GLN A 39 34.39 -17.50 -7.27
N GLU A 40 34.92 -16.74 -6.30
CA GLU A 40 34.20 -15.65 -5.63
C GLU A 40 33.72 -14.62 -6.65
N LYS A 41 34.61 -14.17 -7.55
CA LYS A 41 34.22 -13.23 -8.62
C LYS A 41 33.12 -13.79 -9.53
N ILE A 42 33.14 -15.09 -9.85
CA ILE A 42 32.09 -15.73 -10.66
C ILE A 42 30.77 -15.78 -9.90
N VAL A 43 30.80 -16.12 -8.61
CA VAL A 43 29.61 -16.14 -7.74
C VAL A 43 29.00 -14.74 -7.63
N ASP A 44 29.83 -13.72 -7.37
CA ASP A 44 29.38 -12.33 -7.29
C ASP A 44 28.80 -11.84 -8.62
N THR A 45 29.48 -12.11 -9.74
CA THR A 45 29.01 -11.70 -11.07
C THR A 45 27.68 -12.38 -11.41
N ASN A 46 27.51 -13.66 -11.03
CA ASN A 46 26.24 -14.38 -11.19
C ASN A 46 25.13 -13.77 -10.32
N ASN A 47 25.43 -13.49 -9.04
CA ASN A 47 24.46 -12.90 -8.12
C ASN A 47 23.99 -11.52 -8.61
N LEU A 48 24.92 -10.68 -9.07
CA LEU A 48 24.61 -9.36 -9.62
C LEU A 48 23.80 -9.44 -10.93
N ALA A 49 24.04 -10.45 -11.77
CA ALA A 49 23.22 -10.68 -12.95
C ALA A 49 21.80 -11.13 -12.58
N TYR A 50 21.62 -11.97 -11.55
CA TYR A 50 20.29 -12.30 -11.01
C TYR A 50 19.58 -11.07 -10.46
N MET A 51 20.26 -10.24 -9.66
CA MET A 51 19.69 -8.98 -9.17
C MET A 51 19.24 -8.07 -10.32
N ALA A 52 20.00 -8.01 -11.42
CA ALA A 52 19.61 -7.26 -12.61
C ALA A 52 18.33 -7.81 -13.25
N ALA A 53 18.18 -9.15 -13.31
CA ALA A 53 16.99 -9.81 -13.83
C ALA A 53 15.78 -9.52 -12.92
N GLU A 54 15.94 -9.64 -11.60
CA GLU A 54 14.88 -9.36 -10.61
C GLU A 54 14.37 -7.91 -10.73
N MET A 55 15.29 -6.95 -10.87
CA MET A 55 14.94 -5.55 -11.13
C MET A 55 14.13 -5.37 -12.42
N GLY A 56 14.47 -6.13 -13.47
CA GLY A 56 13.73 -6.11 -14.73
C GLY A 56 12.34 -6.72 -14.59
N VAL A 57 12.21 -7.90 -13.97
CA VAL A 57 10.93 -8.54 -13.66
C VAL A 57 10.01 -7.56 -12.93
N ASP A 58 10.54 -6.93 -11.89
CA ASP A 58 9.82 -5.95 -11.10
C ASP A 58 9.37 -4.73 -11.92
N TYR A 59 10.25 -4.21 -12.79
CA TYR A 59 9.92 -3.10 -13.68
C TYR A 59 8.74 -3.43 -14.61
N TYR A 60 8.75 -4.60 -15.25
CA TYR A 60 7.67 -5.04 -16.14
C TYR A 60 6.37 -5.29 -15.37
N LYS A 61 6.44 -5.99 -14.24
CA LYS A 61 5.32 -6.23 -13.34
C LYS A 61 4.60 -4.94 -12.95
N TRP A 62 5.34 -3.94 -12.47
CA TRP A 62 4.75 -2.67 -12.07
C TRP A 62 4.16 -1.89 -13.23
N SER A 63 4.82 -1.91 -14.39
CA SER A 63 4.29 -1.29 -15.59
C SER A 63 2.92 -1.86 -15.96
N TYR A 64 2.78 -3.19 -15.96
CA TYR A 64 1.49 -3.84 -16.22
C TYR A 64 0.45 -3.61 -15.12
N ILE A 65 0.83 -3.64 -13.84
CA ILE A 65 -0.10 -3.34 -12.74
C ILE A 65 -0.64 -1.91 -12.86
N ASN A 66 0.22 -0.95 -13.22
CA ASN A 66 -0.17 0.44 -13.38
C ASN A 66 -1.12 0.61 -14.57
N GLU A 67 -0.81 0.00 -15.72
CA GLU A 67 -1.67 0.03 -16.89
C GLU A 67 -3.03 -0.62 -16.59
N TYR A 68 -3.03 -1.81 -16.00
CA TYR A 68 -4.23 -2.51 -15.55
C TYR A 68 -5.08 -1.63 -14.63
N ASN A 69 -4.48 -0.98 -13.63
CA ASN A 69 -5.19 -0.09 -12.72
C ASN A 69 -5.76 1.15 -13.42
N ALA A 70 -5.10 1.66 -14.46
CA ALA A 70 -5.58 2.79 -15.24
C ALA A 70 -6.83 2.44 -16.08
N ILE A 71 -6.89 1.23 -16.65
CA ILE A 71 -7.96 0.84 -17.60
C ILE A 71 -9.12 0.06 -16.95
N LYS A 72 -8.88 -0.68 -15.85
CA LYS A 72 -9.87 -1.62 -15.30
C LYS A 72 -11.19 -0.97 -14.89
N LYS A 73 -11.14 0.25 -14.34
CA LYS A 73 -12.35 0.97 -13.89
C LYS A 73 -13.25 1.34 -15.06
N GLU A 74 -12.67 1.81 -16.17
CA GLU A 74 -13.43 2.20 -17.35
C GLU A 74 -14.10 0.99 -18.01
N ILE A 75 -13.32 -0.08 -18.22
CA ILE A 75 -13.81 -1.33 -18.81
C ILE A 75 -14.95 -1.88 -17.96
N TRP A 76 -14.73 -2.05 -16.66
CA TRP A 76 -15.75 -2.58 -15.77
C TRP A 76 -17.03 -1.77 -15.80
N LYS A 77 -16.94 -0.44 -15.63
CA LYS A 77 -18.10 0.43 -15.63
C LYS A 77 -18.92 0.26 -16.91
N ARG A 78 -18.26 0.26 -18.07
CA ARG A 78 -18.92 0.12 -19.38
C ARG A 78 -19.68 -1.20 -19.49
N TYR A 79 -19.08 -2.32 -19.10
CA TYR A 79 -19.74 -3.63 -19.19
C TYR A 79 -20.79 -3.83 -18.10
N ASN A 80 -20.59 -3.25 -16.92
CA ASN A 80 -21.59 -3.24 -15.86
C ASN A 80 -22.85 -2.46 -16.27
N ASP A 81 -22.69 -1.29 -16.88
CA ASP A 81 -23.82 -0.49 -17.38
C ASP A 81 -24.61 -1.27 -18.46
N ARG A 82 -23.91 -1.94 -19.37
CA ARG A 82 -24.53 -2.83 -20.38
C ARG A 82 -25.23 -4.03 -19.75
N PHE A 83 -24.65 -4.62 -18.71
CA PHE A 83 -25.25 -5.72 -17.96
C PHE A 83 -26.53 -5.27 -17.25
N LEU A 84 -26.51 -4.14 -16.54
CA LEU A 84 -27.69 -3.59 -15.85
C LEU A 84 -28.82 -3.24 -16.83
N ALA A 85 -28.50 -2.67 -17.99
CA ALA A 85 -29.47 -2.41 -19.05
C ALA A 85 -30.08 -3.71 -19.60
N GLY A 86 -29.26 -4.73 -19.89
CA GLY A 86 -29.73 -6.03 -20.35
C GLY A 86 -30.58 -6.77 -19.31
N LYS A 87 -30.19 -6.69 -18.03
CA LYS A 87 -30.95 -7.23 -16.90
C LYS A 87 -32.34 -6.60 -16.81
N ALA A 88 -32.46 -5.29 -17.00
CA ALA A 88 -33.76 -4.61 -17.03
C ALA A 88 -34.67 -5.14 -18.15
N VAL A 89 -34.12 -5.41 -19.34
CA VAL A 89 -34.85 -5.99 -20.46
C VAL A 89 -35.35 -7.41 -20.14
N ILE A 90 -34.49 -8.27 -19.57
CA ILE A 90 -34.89 -9.64 -19.16
C ILE A 90 -35.98 -9.60 -18.08
N ASN A 91 -35.84 -8.71 -17.09
CA ASN A 91 -36.84 -8.57 -16.02
C ASN A 91 -38.22 -8.19 -16.56
N ASN A 92 -38.27 -7.40 -17.64
CA ASN A 92 -39.51 -6.96 -18.28
C ASN A 92 -40.00 -7.91 -19.40
N SER A 93 -39.24 -8.93 -19.77
CA SER A 93 -39.61 -9.87 -20.83
C SER A 93 -40.55 -10.98 -20.34
N LYS A 94 -41.08 -11.76 -21.29
CA LYS A 94 -41.84 -13.00 -21.03
C LYS A 94 -40.93 -14.22 -20.81
N GLU A 95 -39.63 -14.02 -20.58
CA GLU A 95 -38.68 -15.11 -20.37
C GLU A 95 -39.12 -15.99 -19.18
N SER A 96 -39.14 -17.30 -19.42
CA SER A 96 -39.66 -18.29 -18.47
C SER A 96 -38.70 -18.53 -17.31
N ASN A 97 -37.39 -18.42 -17.56
CA ASN A 97 -36.33 -18.58 -16.56
C ASN A 97 -35.41 -17.35 -16.50
N LYS A 98 -35.94 -16.24 -15.98
CA LYS A 98 -35.22 -14.97 -15.83
C LYS A 98 -33.90 -15.10 -15.04
N PRO A 99 -33.84 -15.83 -13.91
CA PRO A 99 -32.59 -15.96 -13.16
C PRO A 99 -31.45 -16.57 -13.98
N GLU A 100 -31.72 -17.64 -14.73
CA GLU A 100 -30.70 -18.31 -15.55
C GLU A 100 -30.28 -17.44 -16.75
N ALA A 101 -31.23 -16.74 -17.38
CA ALA A 101 -30.92 -15.79 -18.44
C ALA A 101 -30.01 -14.64 -17.95
N ILE A 102 -30.26 -14.10 -16.75
CA ILE A 102 -29.42 -13.06 -16.13
C ILE A 102 -28.02 -13.60 -15.81
N LYS A 103 -27.92 -14.82 -15.26
CA LYS A 103 -26.64 -15.47 -14.95
C LYS A 103 -25.79 -15.70 -16.21
N ASN A 104 -26.40 -16.17 -17.29
CA ASN A 104 -25.70 -16.38 -18.56
C ASN A 104 -25.28 -15.05 -19.20
N MET A 105 -26.10 -14.00 -19.10
CA MET A 105 -25.72 -12.66 -19.54
C MET A 105 -24.55 -12.10 -18.72
N ALA A 106 -24.56 -12.26 -17.39
CA ALA A 106 -23.47 -11.82 -16.53
C ALA A 106 -22.15 -12.50 -16.92
N LYS A 107 -22.16 -13.82 -17.14
CA LYS A 107 -20.99 -14.58 -17.63
C LYS A 107 -20.50 -14.05 -18.98
N GLN A 108 -21.40 -13.85 -19.94
CA GLN A 108 -21.02 -13.35 -21.26
C GLN A 108 -20.40 -11.94 -21.18
N LYS A 109 -21.00 -11.03 -20.38
CA LYS A 109 -20.45 -9.69 -20.19
C LYS A 109 -19.08 -9.72 -19.51
N ARG A 110 -18.81 -10.71 -18.66
CA ARG A 110 -17.51 -10.90 -18.01
C ARG A 110 -16.45 -11.33 -19.02
N ILE A 111 -16.82 -12.23 -19.94
CA ILE A 111 -15.96 -12.62 -21.08
C ILE A 111 -15.69 -11.43 -22.00
N ASP A 112 -16.72 -10.65 -22.34
CA ASP A 112 -16.55 -9.47 -23.20
C ASP A 112 -15.61 -8.43 -22.55
N ALA A 113 -15.76 -8.20 -21.24
CA ALA A 113 -14.88 -7.30 -20.48
C ALA A 113 -13.44 -7.83 -20.39
N LEU A 114 -13.27 -9.14 -20.19
CA LEU A 114 -11.98 -9.81 -20.18
C LEU A 114 -11.28 -9.67 -21.54
N GLU A 115 -12.03 -9.81 -22.63
CA GLU A 115 -11.51 -9.68 -24.00
C GLU A 115 -10.95 -8.28 -24.25
N GLU A 116 -11.71 -7.25 -23.87
CA GLU A 116 -11.27 -5.86 -24.03
C GLU A 116 -10.02 -5.58 -23.18
N LEU A 117 -10.00 -6.05 -21.94
CA LEU A 117 -8.84 -5.91 -21.05
C LEU A 117 -7.60 -6.62 -21.64
N TYR A 118 -7.78 -7.83 -22.17
CA TYR A 118 -6.74 -8.60 -22.84
C TYR A 118 -6.15 -7.84 -24.04
N ILE A 119 -6.99 -7.28 -24.91
CA ILE A 119 -6.53 -6.51 -26.07
C ILE A 119 -5.67 -5.33 -25.62
N LYS A 120 -6.13 -4.58 -24.61
CA LYS A 120 -5.40 -3.42 -24.07
C LYS A 120 -4.06 -3.79 -23.46
N LEU A 121 -4.01 -4.83 -22.64
CA LEU A 121 -2.76 -5.28 -22.01
C LEU A 121 -1.79 -5.90 -23.03
N ARG A 122 -2.29 -6.59 -24.06
CA ARG A 122 -1.47 -7.13 -25.16
C ARG A 122 -0.84 -6.03 -26.01
N GLU A 123 -1.58 -4.95 -26.27
CA GLU A 123 -1.11 -3.81 -27.04
C GLU A 123 -0.21 -2.85 -26.23
N TYR A 124 -0.16 -3.02 -24.91
CA TYR A 124 0.66 -2.20 -24.03
C TYR A 124 2.16 -2.46 -24.27
N ASN A 125 2.82 -1.48 -24.87
CA ASN A 125 4.25 -1.52 -25.12
C ASN A 125 5.01 -0.79 -24.02
N ILE A 126 5.82 -1.55 -23.27
CA ILE A 126 6.70 -1.01 -22.25
C ILE A 126 8.02 -0.64 -22.91
N ALA A 127 8.38 0.64 -22.85
CA ALA A 127 9.65 1.12 -23.35
C ALA A 127 10.80 0.51 -22.51
N PRO A 128 11.86 0.00 -23.14
CA PRO A 128 13.03 -0.47 -22.41
C PRO A 128 13.64 0.69 -21.61
N VAL A 129 13.98 0.44 -20.35
CA VAL A 129 14.68 1.41 -19.51
C VAL A 129 16.16 1.04 -19.48
N GLU A 130 17.01 1.98 -19.89
CA GLU A 130 18.44 1.89 -19.65
C GLU A 130 18.72 2.35 -18.21
N LEU A 131 19.15 1.43 -17.35
CA LEU A 131 19.62 1.79 -16.02
C LEU A 131 20.95 2.54 -16.16
N ALA A 132 21.03 3.75 -15.60
CA ALA A 132 22.17 4.65 -15.74
C ALA A 132 23.49 4.16 -15.09
N ALA A 133 23.50 2.98 -14.45
CA ALA A 133 24.71 2.40 -13.88
C ALA A 133 25.39 1.50 -14.92
N GLU A 134 26.61 1.86 -15.31
CA GLU A 134 27.34 1.37 -16.50
C GLU A 134 27.43 -0.17 -16.69
N ASN A 135 27.14 -0.96 -15.65
CA ASN A 135 27.31 -2.41 -15.67
C ASN A 135 26.02 -3.24 -15.52
N TYR A 136 24.87 -2.62 -15.23
CA TYR A 136 23.60 -3.34 -15.08
C TYR A 136 22.69 -3.08 -16.26
N LYS A 137 22.22 -4.15 -16.92
CA LYS A 137 21.21 -4.07 -17.96
C LYS A 137 20.22 -5.21 -17.77
N PHE A 138 18.94 -4.96 -17.99
CA PHE A 138 17.99 -6.03 -18.20
C PHE A 138 17.43 -5.93 -19.62
N ILE A 139 17.31 -7.06 -20.28
CA ILE A 139 16.87 -7.16 -21.66
C ILE A 139 15.57 -7.95 -21.64
N LYS A 140 14.50 -7.35 -22.16
CA LYS A 140 13.26 -8.06 -22.43
C LYS A 140 13.51 -9.06 -23.53
N ARG A 141 13.37 -10.36 -23.24
CA ARG A 141 13.44 -11.39 -24.27
C ARG A 141 12.08 -11.60 -24.90
N ALA A 142 11.09 -11.95 -24.09
CA ALA A 142 9.72 -12.18 -24.53
C ALA A 142 8.75 -11.78 -23.43
N VAL A 143 7.61 -11.22 -23.81
CA VAL A 143 6.45 -11.09 -22.93
C VAL A 143 5.24 -11.53 -23.73
N SER A 144 4.50 -12.48 -23.19
CA SER A 144 3.25 -12.97 -23.73
C SER A 144 2.12 -12.62 -22.78
N VAL A 145 0.97 -12.27 -23.37
CA VAL A 145 -0.27 -12.06 -22.62
C VAL A 145 -1.20 -13.17 -23.08
N THR A 146 -1.70 -13.95 -22.14
CA THR A 146 -2.67 -15.02 -22.35
C THR A 146 -3.93 -14.73 -21.55
N ARG A 147 -5.01 -15.42 -21.86
CA ARG A 147 -6.28 -15.28 -21.14
C ARG A 147 -6.90 -16.65 -20.90
N ASP A 148 -7.53 -16.80 -19.75
CA ASP A 148 -8.33 -17.97 -19.40
C ASP A 148 -9.79 -17.54 -19.21
N THR A 149 -10.67 -17.99 -20.09
CA THR A 149 -12.11 -17.68 -20.02
C THR A 149 -12.86 -18.53 -19.00
N SER A 150 -12.29 -19.63 -18.54
CA SER A 150 -12.86 -20.49 -17.51
C SER A 150 -12.66 -19.90 -16.11
N GLU A 151 -11.49 -19.30 -15.88
CA GLU A 151 -11.14 -18.61 -14.63
C GLU A 151 -11.39 -17.10 -14.67
N TYR A 152 -11.71 -16.57 -15.86
CA TYR A 152 -11.86 -15.14 -16.14
C TYR A 152 -10.60 -14.35 -15.77
N SER A 153 -9.44 -14.90 -16.09
CA SER A 153 -8.14 -14.36 -15.75
C SER A 153 -7.35 -13.97 -17.00
N ILE A 154 -6.42 -13.02 -16.85
CA ILE A 154 -5.37 -12.69 -17.82
C ILE A 154 -4.04 -12.96 -17.15
N GLU A 155 -3.18 -13.69 -17.84
CA GLU A 155 -1.84 -13.98 -17.39
C GLU A 155 -0.83 -13.26 -18.29
N ILE A 156 0.18 -12.68 -17.66
CA ILE A 156 1.30 -12.06 -18.34
C ILE A 156 2.54 -12.85 -17.96
N ILE A 157 3.09 -13.56 -18.94
CA ILE A 157 4.27 -14.40 -18.79
C ILE A 157 5.42 -13.71 -19.50
N GLY A 158 6.49 -13.40 -18.76
CA GLY A 158 7.65 -12.70 -19.31
C GLY A 158 8.97 -13.34 -18.95
N ASP A 159 9.90 -13.34 -19.91
CA ASP A 159 11.30 -13.77 -19.75
C ASP A 159 12.21 -12.54 -19.82
N ILE A 160 12.98 -12.32 -18.75
CA ILE A 160 13.85 -11.17 -18.55
C ILE A 160 15.29 -11.65 -18.34
N ASP A 161 16.19 -11.21 -19.21
CA ASP A 161 17.63 -11.46 -19.09
C ASP A 161 18.28 -10.33 -18.27
N GLY A 162 18.75 -10.64 -17.06
CA GLY A 162 19.63 -9.77 -16.29
C GLY A 162 21.08 -9.92 -16.72
N LYS A 163 21.72 -8.81 -17.07
CA LYS A 163 23.11 -8.77 -17.53
C LYS A 163 23.97 -7.93 -16.59
N TYR A 164 25.05 -8.54 -16.14
CA TYR A 164 26.15 -7.88 -15.43
C TYR A 164 27.47 -8.27 -16.09
N ASN A 165 28.18 -7.30 -16.67
CA ASN A 165 29.32 -7.53 -17.57
C ASN A 165 28.96 -8.47 -18.75
N ALA A 166 29.62 -9.62 -18.86
CA ALA A 166 29.36 -10.64 -19.89
C ALA A 166 28.41 -11.74 -19.42
N THR A 167 28.09 -11.80 -18.12
CA THR A 167 27.21 -12.82 -17.56
C THR A 167 25.75 -12.41 -17.75
N VAL A 168 24.95 -13.35 -18.24
CA VAL A 168 23.50 -13.19 -18.43
C VAL A 168 22.77 -14.26 -17.62
N LYS A 169 21.72 -13.84 -16.90
CA LYS A 169 20.85 -14.73 -16.13
C LYS A 169 19.38 -14.47 -16.51
N PRO A 170 18.65 -15.48 -17.01
CA PRO A 170 17.23 -15.33 -17.28
C PRO A 170 16.42 -15.46 -15.98
N LEU A 171 15.27 -14.79 -15.94
CA LEU A 171 14.21 -15.01 -14.96
C LEU A 171 12.86 -14.96 -15.67
N GLU A 172 11.97 -15.85 -15.26
CA GLU A 172 10.60 -15.88 -15.73
C GLU A 172 9.67 -15.36 -14.64
N PHE A 173 8.66 -14.60 -15.06
CA PHE A 173 7.61 -14.14 -14.17
C PHE A 173 6.23 -14.37 -14.78
N THR A 174 5.28 -14.67 -13.91
CA THR A 174 3.86 -14.78 -14.22
C THR A 174 3.09 -13.79 -13.36
N LEU A 175 2.26 -12.98 -14.01
CA LEU A 175 1.37 -12.02 -13.36
C LEU A 175 -0.08 -12.31 -13.75
N ARG A 176 -0.93 -12.60 -12.77
CA ARG A 176 -2.32 -13.02 -12.99
C ARG A 176 -3.29 -11.94 -12.54
N PHE A 177 -4.22 -11.56 -13.42
CA PHE A 177 -5.29 -10.60 -13.16
C PHE A 177 -6.65 -11.28 -13.31
N VAL A 178 -7.46 -11.28 -12.26
CA VAL A 178 -8.81 -11.87 -12.29
C VAL A 178 -9.87 -10.78 -12.50
N MET A 179 -10.74 -10.97 -13.49
CA MET A 179 -11.92 -10.13 -13.72
C MET A 179 -13.02 -10.55 -12.74
N PRO A 180 -13.61 -9.64 -11.95
CA PRO A 180 -14.62 -10.00 -10.97
C PRO A 180 -15.99 -10.32 -11.59
N GLU A 181 -16.87 -10.87 -10.76
CA GLU A 181 -18.25 -11.22 -11.15
C GLU A 181 -19.20 -10.02 -11.13
N PHE A 182 -20.10 -9.95 -12.12
CA PHE A 182 -21.20 -8.99 -12.08
C PHE A 182 -22.24 -9.43 -11.05
N ASN A 183 -22.64 -8.49 -10.20
CA ASN A 183 -23.61 -8.77 -9.15
C ASN A 183 -25.00 -9.03 -9.74
N VAL A 184 -25.40 -10.30 -9.79
CA VAL A 184 -26.69 -10.74 -10.32
C VAL A 184 -27.88 -10.26 -9.50
N ASP A 185 -27.68 -9.88 -8.24
CA ASP A 185 -28.74 -9.41 -7.33
C ASP A 185 -28.88 -7.89 -7.32
N GLN A 186 -27.95 -7.17 -7.95
CA GLN A 186 -27.96 -5.71 -7.99
C GLN A 186 -29.21 -5.15 -8.68
N THR A 187 -30.11 -4.52 -7.95
CA THR A 187 -31.33 -3.93 -8.52
C THR A 187 -30.98 -2.77 -9.45
N VAL A 188 -31.66 -2.69 -10.60
CA VAL A 188 -31.51 -1.58 -11.55
C VAL A 188 -31.80 -0.28 -10.78
N ALA A 189 -30.81 0.60 -10.67
CA ALA A 189 -30.94 1.85 -9.93
C ALA A 189 -31.91 2.80 -10.64
N GLY A 190 -33.21 2.60 -10.42
CA GLY A 190 -34.30 3.46 -10.88
C GLY A 190 -34.55 4.66 -9.96
N GLY A 191 -33.69 4.89 -8.97
CA GLY A 191 -33.65 6.11 -8.19
C GLY A 191 -32.21 6.60 -8.11
N GLN A 192 -32.01 7.91 -8.00
CA GLN A 192 -30.78 8.53 -7.49
C GLN A 192 -30.54 8.09 -6.03
N GLY A 193 -30.38 6.79 -5.81
CA GLY A 193 -29.98 6.20 -4.55
C GLY A 193 -28.50 6.45 -4.37
N SER A 194 -28.19 7.55 -3.68
CA SER A 194 -27.37 7.49 -2.46
C SER A 194 -26.34 6.34 -2.48
N GLN A 195 -25.17 6.59 -3.09
CA GLN A 195 -24.05 5.65 -3.11
C GLN A 195 -23.63 5.34 -1.67
N ASP A 196 -24.02 4.17 -1.19
CA ASP A 196 -23.63 3.66 0.12
C ASP A 196 -22.14 3.27 0.06
N GLY A 197 -21.28 4.24 0.32
CA GLY A 197 -19.84 4.05 0.39
C GLY A 197 -19.53 2.96 1.39
N GLY A 198 -19.20 1.78 0.87
CA GLY A 198 -18.95 0.58 1.65
C GLY A 198 -18.04 0.90 2.81
N VAL A 199 -18.61 0.79 4.00
CA VAL A 199 -17.93 0.92 5.28
C VAL A 199 -16.60 0.16 5.21
N LYS A 200 -15.49 0.88 5.36
CA LYS A 200 -14.19 0.22 5.57
C LYS A 200 -14.27 -0.52 6.90
N ASN A 201 -14.32 -1.84 6.82
CA ASN A 201 -14.30 -2.71 7.98
C ASN A 201 -13.11 -2.32 8.88
N LEU A 202 -13.41 -1.90 10.11
CA LEU A 202 -12.43 -1.43 11.09
C LEU A 202 -11.68 -2.60 11.76
N ASP A 203 -11.55 -3.75 11.08
CA ASP A 203 -10.83 -4.94 11.55
C ASP A 203 -9.35 -4.67 11.91
N TRP A 204 -8.73 -3.65 11.33
CA TRP A 204 -7.38 -3.23 11.69
C TRP A 204 -7.28 -2.72 13.15
N PHE A 205 -8.39 -2.24 13.75
CA PHE A 205 -8.42 -1.92 15.18
C PHE A 205 -8.32 -3.16 16.07
N LYS A 206 -8.83 -4.31 15.61
CA LYS A 206 -8.75 -5.58 16.34
C LYS A 206 -7.42 -6.27 16.12
N THR A 207 -6.97 -6.30 14.88
CA THR A 207 -5.81 -7.09 14.46
C THR A 207 -4.50 -6.34 14.67
N GLU A 208 -4.55 -5.03 14.89
CA GLU A 208 -3.38 -4.14 14.90
C GLU A 208 -2.58 -4.19 13.59
N LYS A 209 -3.23 -4.68 12.52
CA LYS A 209 -2.69 -4.74 11.17
C LYS A 209 -3.43 -3.72 10.33
N LEU A 210 -2.80 -2.57 10.09
CA LEU A 210 -3.29 -1.68 9.04
C LEU A 210 -3.25 -2.41 7.69
N PRO A 211 -4.09 -2.02 6.73
CA PRO A 211 -4.01 -2.48 5.35
C PRO A 211 -2.75 -1.89 4.69
N PHE A 212 -1.57 -2.26 5.15
CA PHE A 212 -0.33 -1.93 4.45
C PHE A 212 -0.32 -2.69 3.12
N ILE A 213 0.07 -1.99 2.06
CA ILE A 213 0.66 -2.66 0.92
C ILE A 213 1.99 -3.20 1.43
N ASP A 214 2.21 -4.51 1.30
CA ASP A 214 3.50 -5.12 1.62
C ASP A 214 4.62 -4.31 0.96
N LYS A 215 5.72 -4.09 1.69
CA LYS A 215 6.89 -3.31 1.23
C LYS A 215 7.11 -3.56 -0.26
N PRO A 216 7.08 -2.54 -1.14
CA PRO A 216 7.42 -2.77 -2.53
C PRO A 216 8.84 -3.36 -2.56
N SER A 217 8.97 -4.59 -3.03
CA SER A 217 10.22 -5.39 -2.99
C SER A 217 11.32 -4.85 -3.90
N VAL A 218 11.06 -3.74 -4.59
CA VAL A 218 11.89 -3.23 -5.68
C VAL A 218 12.54 -1.92 -5.27
N LYS A 219 13.87 -1.85 -5.36
CA LYS A 219 14.57 -0.57 -5.51
C LYS A 219 14.05 0.11 -6.76
N CYS A 220 13.35 1.21 -6.58
CA CYS A 220 12.56 1.84 -7.62
C CYS A 220 13.38 2.18 -8.87
N PRO A 221 12.90 1.81 -10.07
CA PRO A 221 13.73 1.79 -11.28
C PRO A 221 14.02 3.16 -11.90
N SER A 222 13.48 4.27 -11.36
CA SER A 222 13.90 5.62 -11.74
C SER A 222 13.42 6.68 -10.75
N ILE A 223 14.00 7.88 -10.88
CA ILE A 223 13.75 9.20 -10.25
C ILE A 223 12.27 9.64 -10.09
N ASN A 224 11.30 8.82 -10.48
CA ASN A 224 9.86 9.09 -10.39
C ASN A 224 9.06 8.03 -9.57
N ALA A 225 9.68 7.11 -8.83
CA ALA A 225 8.93 6.00 -8.21
C ALA A 225 9.21 5.70 -6.71
N CYS A 226 8.09 5.58 -5.99
CA CYS A 226 7.67 4.74 -4.85
C CYS A 226 8.51 4.54 -3.57
N LEU A 227 9.84 4.44 -3.58
CA LEU A 227 10.62 4.18 -2.36
C LEU A 227 11.49 5.39 -2.07
N GLU A 228 11.02 6.26 -1.18
CA GLU A 228 11.77 7.43 -0.76
C GLU A 228 12.41 7.14 0.60
N THR A 229 13.73 7.24 0.67
CA THR A 229 14.46 7.12 1.94
C THR A 229 14.78 8.47 2.54
N ASN A 230 14.79 9.53 1.71
CA ASN A 230 15.07 10.88 2.14
C ASN A 230 13.80 11.74 2.09
N VAL A 231 13.28 12.03 3.28
CA VAL A 231 12.13 12.91 3.48
C VAL A 231 12.27 14.27 2.80
N GLU A 232 13.48 14.79 2.59
CA GLU A 232 13.69 16.10 1.96
C GLU A 232 13.23 16.14 0.51
N ASN A 233 13.22 14.99 -0.17
CA ASN A 233 12.80 14.89 -1.56
C ASN A 233 11.28 14.87 -1.73
N ILE A 234 10.52 14.72 -0.63
CA ILE A 234 9.07 14.49 -0.72
C ILE A 234 8.42 15.59 -1.57
N SER A 235 8.78 16.85 -1.35
CA SER A 235 8.15 18.01 -2.01
C SER A 235 8.24 18.02 -3.55
N ASN A 236 9.15 17.25 -4.14
CA ASN A 236 9.33 17.14 -5.58
C ASN A 236 8.64 15.93 -6.19
N PHE A 237 8.10 15.03 -5.37
CA PHE A 237 7.47 13.80 -5.83
C PHE A 237 6.19 14.06 -6.63
N LYS A 238 6.03 13.35 -7.76
CA LYS A 238 4.86 13.46 -8.65
C LYS A 238 4.31 12.08 -9.05
N GLY A 239 4.20 11.17 -8.09
CA GLY A 239 3.67 9.83 -8.32
C GLY A 239 2.40 9.52 -7.52
N PRO A 240 1.80 8.35 -7.79
CA PRO A 240 0.60 7.88 -7.12
C PRO A 240 0.87 7.31 -5.72
N ALA A 241 2.11 6.91 -5.42
CA ALA A 241 2.46 6.30 -4.14
C ALA A 241 3.88 6.63 -3.66
N ILE A 242 4.05 6.89 -2.37
CA ILE A 242 5.33 7.09 -1.68
C ILE A 242 5.40 6.10 -0.53
N TYR A 243 6.53 5.42 -0.37
CA TYR A 243 6.79 4.50 0.72
C TYR A 243 8.11 4.85 1.41
N PHE A 244 8.06 4.93 2.74
CA PHE A 244 9.21 5.12 3.62
C PHE A 244 9.40 3.87 4.48
N ALA A 245 10.56 3.23 4.36
CA ALA A 245 10.92 2.02 5.12
C ALA A 245 11.23 2.29 6.61
N GLY A 246 11.21 3.55 7.05
CA GLY A 246 11.45 3.97 8.42
C GLY A 246 10.67 5.23 8.75
N ASP A 247 11.26 6.10 9.56
CA ASP A 247 10.69 7.40 9.91
C ASP A 247 10.76 8.38 8.72
N ALA A 248 9.66 9.10 8.47
CA ALA A 248 9.54 10.21 7.54
C ALA A 248 9.34 11.51 8.36
N VAL A 249 10.42 11.97 8.99
CA VAL A 249 10.44 13.09 9.94
C VAL A 249 11.37 14.17 9.40
N LYS A 250 10.91 15.42 9.36
CA LYS A 250 11.72 16.59 8.96
C LYS A 250 11.94 17.50 10.16
N ASP A 251 13.20 17.89 10.39
CA ASP A 251 13.58 18.74 11.53
C ASP A 251 12.94 20.14 11.47
N ASN A 252 12.71 20.63 10.25
CA ASN A 252 12.07 21.92 10.00
C ASN A 252 10.61 21.71 9.60
N ASN A 253 9.70 22.51 10.18
CA ASN A 253 8.23 22.55 9.98
C ASN A 253 7.79 22.87 8.53
N GLY A 254 8.32 22.17 7.55
CA GLY A 254 8.08 22.36 6.13
C GLY A 254 6.73 21.80 5.71
N ASN A 255 6.32 22.18 4.50
CA ASN A 255 5.20 21.54 3.83
C ASN A 255 5.64 20.14 3.38
N LEU A 256 4.78 19.14 3.52
CA LEU A 256 5.03 17.79 2.98
C LEU A 256 5.19 17.84 1.44
N GLY A 257 4.55 18.81 0.78
CA GLY A 257 4.71 19.06 -0.64
C GLY A 257 3.73 20.13 -1.11
N LYS A 258 3.73 20.42 -2.41
CA LYS A 258 2.76 21.33 -3.03
C LYS A 258 1.59 20.51 -3.58
N ASP A 259 0.42 20.67 -2.96
CA ASP A 259 -0.89 20.30 -3.53
C ASP A 259 -0.99 18.86 -4.08
N TYR A 260 -0.58 17.85 -3.29
CA TYR A 260 -0.77 16.46 -3.72
C TYR A 260 -2.24 16.18 -4.02
N LYS A 261 -2.44 15.38 -5.07
CA LYS A 261 -3.75 14.83 -5.46
C LYS A 261 -3.58 13.36 -5.80
N ASN A 262 -4.49 12.53 -5.31
CA ASN A 262 -4.52 11.09 -5.63
C ASN A 262 -3.19 10.38 -5.31
N THR A 263 -2.56 10.75 -4.20
CA THR A 263 -1.29 10.17 -3.74
C THR A 263 -1.52 9.38 -2.46
N SER A 264 -0.91 8.21 -2.38
CA SER A 264 -0.85 7.39 -1.17
C SER A 264 0.54 7.46 -0.54
N ILE A 265 0.64 7.64 0.77
CA ILE A 265 1.90 7.76 1.50
C ILE A 265 1.91 6.71 2.60
N TYR A 266 2.90 5.83 2.55
CA TYR A 266 3.09 4.69 3.44
C TYR A 266 4.38 4.89 4.24
N VAL A 267 4.32 4.70 5.55
CA VAL A 267 5.45 4.92 6.46
C VAL A 267 5.52 3.78 7.46
N GLU A 268 6.62 3.05 7.47
CA GLU A 268 6.89 1.99 8.46
C GLU A 268 7.16 2.56 9.86
N GLY A 269 7.65 3.79 9.95
CA GLY A 269 7.91 4.51 11.19
C GLY A 269 6.92 5.64 11.46
N LYS A 270 7.43 6.75 11.97
CA LYS A 270 6.70 7.99 12.26
C LYS A 270 6.62 8.88 11.02
N LEU A 271 5.50 9.60 10.85
CA LEU A 271 5.33 10.61 9.81
C LEU A 271 5.14 11.98 10.45
N GLY A 272 6.00 12.96 10.13
CA GLY A 272 5.86 14.34 10.61
C GLY A 272 7.00 14.85 11.48
N PRO A 273 6.99 16.14 11.88
CA PRO A 273 5.92 17.11 11.66
C PRO A 273 5.91 17.76 10.26
N PHE A 274 4.74 17.87 9.62
CA PHE A 274 4.57 18.58 8.34
C PHE A 274 3.34 19.50 8.31
N ASN A 275 3.33 20.47 7.39
CA ASN A 275 2.08 21.08 6.94
C ASN A 275 1.50 20.31 5.75
N VAL A 276 0.19 20.08 5.78
CA VAL A 276 -0.60 19.33 4.81
C VAL A 276 -1.76 20.22 4.36
N ASN A 277 -1.46 21.25 3.58
CA ASN A 277 -2.47 22.21 3.14
C ASN A 277 -2.96 21.88 1.72
N LYS A 278 -4.25 22.11 1.45
CA LYS A 278 -4.89 22.00 0.12
C LYS A 278 -4.77 20.63 -0.55
N MET A 279 -4.54 19.58 0.23
CA MET A 279 -4.43 18.23 -0.30
C MET A 279 -5.82 17.65 -0.57
N LYS A 280 -5.95 16.92 -1.68
CA LYS A 280 -7.20 16.26 -2.07
C LYS A 280 -6.95 14.79 -2.36
N ASN A 281 -7.85 13.92 -1.92
CA ASN A 281 -7.80 12.50 -2.28
C ASN A 281 -6.46 11.85 -1.88
N ILE A 282 -6.00 12.11 -0.66
CA ILE A 282 -4.72 11.60 -0.16
C ILE A 282 -4.95 10.49 0.84
N ASN A 283 -4.12 9.45 0.73
CA ASN A 283 -4.10 8.36 1.70
C ASN A 283 -2.79 8.42 2.51
N PHE A 284 -2.87 8.43 3.83
CA PHE A 284 -1.74 8.31 4.74
C PHE A 284 -1.85 7.01 5.54
N TYR A 285 -0.78 6.25 5.59
CA TYR A 285 -0.65 5.04 6.38
C TYR A 285 0.67 5.08 7.15
N ALA A 286 0.63 5.00 8.48
CA ALA A 286 1.85 4.96 9.30
C ALA A 286 1.75 3.91 10.42
N LYS A 287 2.79 3.07 10.61
CA LYS A 287 2.82 2.19 11.80
C LYS A 287 3.16 2.97 13.06
N GLY A 288 3.98 4.01 12.94
CA GLY A 288 4.30 4.92 14.03
C GLY A 288 3.31 6.09 14.14
N ASN A 289 3.69 7.08 14.95
CA ASN A 289 2.90 8.29 15.16
C ASN A 289 2.82 9.15 13.89
N ILE A 290 1.68 9.80 13.69
CA ILE A 290 1.53 10.88 12.70
C ILE A 290 1.49 12.22 13.43
N SER A 291 2.29 13.18 12.99
CA SER A 291 2.29 14.55 13.49
C SER A 291 2.13 15.53 12.34
N PHE A 292 1.11 16.38 12.38
CA PHE A 292 0.98 17.49 11.45
C PHE A 292 0.90 18.82 12.19
N LYS A 293 1.39 19.88 11.58
CA LYS A 293 1.26 21.22 12.15
C LYS A 293 -0.07 21.81 11.69
N ASN A 294 -0.22 22.03 10.39
CA ASN A 294 -1.45 22.55 9.82
C ASN A 294 -2.01 21.59 8.77
N MET A 295 -3.32 21.36 8.80
CA MET A 295 -4.06 20.65 7.77
C MET A 295 -5.23 21.49 7.28
N ASN A 296 -4.95 22.57 6.55
CA ASN A 296 -5.99 23.51 6.12
C ASN A 296 -6.52 23.14 4.73
N ASN A 297 -7.84 23.23 4.54
CA ASN A 297 -8.51 22.86 3.29
C ASN A 297 -8.14 21.46 2.77
N THR A 298 -8.05 20.47 3.67
CA THR A 298 -7.84 19.08 3.26
C THR A 298 -9.19 18.42 2.99
N ASP A 299 -9.27 17.69 1.88
CA ASP A 299 -10.52 17.11 1.38
C ASP A 299 -10.30 15.66 0.94
N SER A 300 -11.26 14.77 1.20
CA SER A 300 -11.16 13.35 0.81
C SER A 300 -9.89 12.70 1.35
N LEU A 301 -9.54 12.96 2.61
CA LEU A 301 -8.40 12.34 3.27
C LEU A 301 -8.76 10.96 3.78
N LEU A 302 -7.88 10.00 3.57
CA LEU A 302 -7.86 8.76 4.33
C LEU A 302 -6.57 8.75 5.16
N LEU A 303 -6.68 8.78 6.47
CA LEU A 303 -5.52 8.69 7.36
C LEU A 303 -5.67 7.48 8.27
N MET A 304 -4.66 6.62 8.32
CA MET A 304 -4.61 5.52 9.28
C MET A 304 -3.25 5.47 9.97
N THR A 305 -3.26 5.33 11.29
CA THR A 305 -2.05 5.14 12.08
C THR A 305 -2.28 4.14 13.21
N LEU A 306 -1.28 3.30 13.52
CA LEU A 306 -1.30 2.49 14.75
C LEU A 306 -0.86 3.29 15.98
N GLY A 307 -0.12 4.39 15.78
CA GLY A 307 0.36 5.27 16.83
C GLY A 307 -0.61 6.41 17.15
N ASN A 308 -0.06 7.46 17.74
CA ASN A 308 -0.78 8.69 18.05
C ASN A 308 -0.91 9.58 16.82
N PHE A 309 -1.99 10.34 16.74
CA PHE A 309 -2.14 11.44 15.78
C PHE A 309 -2.12 12.78 16.51
N THR A 310 -1.05 13.55 16.31
CA THR A 310 -0.87 14.89 16.87
C THR A 310 -1.08 15.93 15.78
N VAL A 311 -1.91 16.94 16.03
CA VAL A 311 -2.09 18.03 15.06
C VAL A 311 -2.21 19.39 15.74
N ASP A 312 -1.55 20.44 15.24
CA ASP A 312 -1.82 21.79 15.80
C ASP A 312 -3.19 22.26 15.33
N GLN A 313 -3.41 22.35 14.01
CA GLN A 313 -4.69 22.74 13.43
C GLN A 313 -5.10 21.80 12.30
N ALA A 314 -6.38 21.41 12.25
CA ALA A 314 -6.92 20.60 11.17
C ALA A 314 -8.34 21.00 10.73
N GLU A 315 -8.55 21.05 9.42
CA GLU A 315 -9.85 21.16 8.76
C GLU A 315 -10.04 19.91 7.91
N LEU A 316 -10.92 19.03 8.38
CA LEU A 316 -11.12 17.70 7.81
C LEU A 316 -12.47 17.69 7.12
N ASN A 317 -12.47 17.73 5.80
CA ASN A 317 -13.68 17.68 4.98
C ASN A 317 -13.76 16.35 4.26
N ARG A 318 -14.93 15.70 4.28
CA ARG A 318 -15.14 14.40 3.62
C ARG A 318 -13.96 13.47 3.88
N SER A 319 -13.54 13.32 5.13
CA SER A 319 -12.30 12.63 5.47
C SER A 319 -12.57 11.46 6.40
N PHE A 320 -11.81 10.39 6.26
CA PHE A 320 -11.80 9.26 7.18
C PHE A 320 -10.46 9.20 7.90
N ILE A 321 -10.49 9.23 9.22
CA ILE A 321 -9.30 9.16 10.06
C ILE A 321 -9.43 8.02 11.06
N GLY A 322 -8.45 7.12 11.05
CA GLY A 322 -8.31 6.00 11.97
C GLY A 322 -7.03 6.10 12.79
N ILE A 323 -7.14 6.05 14.12
CA ILE A 323 -6.02 6.21 15.05
C ILE A 323 -6.02 5.06 16.07
N GLY A 324 -4.93 4.29 16.08
CA GLY A 324 -4.69 3.20 17.03
C GLY A 324 -4.25 3.68 18.42
N GLY A 325 -3.62 4.85 18.52
CA GLY A 325 -3.25 5.51 19.76
C GLY A 325 -4.20 6.64 20.16
N ASN A 326 -3.63 7.72 20.68
CA ASN A 326 -4.35 8.93 21.10
C ASN A 326 -4.46 9.96 19.97
N PHE A 327 -5.57 10.70 19.96
CA PHE A 327 -5.74 11.91 19.16
C PHE A 327 -5.44 13.15 20.02
N VAL A 328 -4.41 13.91 19.64
CA VAL A 328 -3.85 15.00 20.45
C VAL A 328 -3.85 16.31 19.65
N PRO A 329 -4.99 17.00 19.54
CA PRO A 329 -5.03 18.29 18.89
C PRO A 329 -4.55 19.42 19.81
N LYS A 330 -3.58 20.22 19.35
CA LYS A 330 -2.98 21.30 20.15
C LYS A 330 -3.71 22.64 20.01
N LYS A 331 -4.42 22.88 18.90
CA LYS A 331 -5.21 24.09 18.63
C LYS A 331 -6.58 23.72 18.04
N HIS A 332 -6.98 24.33 16.93
CA HIS A 332 -8.32 24.21 16.36
C HIS A 332 -8.47 22.95 15.50
N VAL A 333 -9.53 22.18 15.70
CA VAL A 333 -9.93 21.10 14.79
C VAL A 333 -11.37 21.28 14.37
N SER A 334 -11.62 21.17 13.08
CA SER A 334 -12.96 21.06 12.50
C SER A 334 -13.09 19.74 11.75
N ILE A 335 -14.07 18.93 12.15
CA ILE A 335 -14.44 17.66 11.51
C ILE A 335 -15.78 17.92 10.82
N ASP A 336 -15.75 17.99 9.49
CA ASP A 336 -16.84 18.55 8.72
C ASP A 336 -17.18 17.73 7.46
N SER A 337 -18.31 18.04 6.84
CA SER A 337 -18.73 17.52 5.53
C SER A 337 -18.75 15.98 5.50
N SER A 338 -19.47 15.38 6.45
CA SER A 338 -19.59 13.92 6.62
C SER A 338 -18.24 13.21 6.84
N SER A 339 -17.33 13.86 7.57
CA SER A 339 -16.08 13.22 7.96
C SER A 339 -16.28 12.25 9.12
N THR A 340 -15.40 11.27 9.20
CA THR A 340 -15.37 10.27 10.27
C THR A 340 -13.99 10.27 10.94
N LEU A 341 -13.98 10.39 12.27
CA LEU A 341 -12.78 10.23 13.10
C LEU A 341 -12.99 9.04 14.06
N ALA A 342 -12.14 8.04 13.97
CA ALA A 342 -12.13 6.86 14.85
C ALA A 342 -10.81 6.80 15.63
N VAL A 343 -10.91 6.81 16.96
CA VAL A 343 -9.78 6.84 17.90
C VAL A 343 -9.91 5.66 18.87
N ARG A 344 -8.89 4.80 18.96
CA ARG A 344 -8.85 3.70 19.94
C ARG A 344 -8.52 4.21 21.33
N GLY A 345 -7.52 5.08 21.42
CA GLY A 345 -7.08 5.72 22.65
C GLY A 345 -7.92 6.94 23.00
N ASN A 346 -7.30 7.89 23.68
CA ASN A 346 -7.96 9.09 24.17
C ASN A 346 -8.08 10.17 23.08
N TRP A 347 -9.11 11.00 23.18
CA TRP A 347 -9.11 12.33 22.57
C TRP A 347 -8.71 13.34 23.65
N GLU A 348 -7.53 13.94 23.49
CA GLU A 348 -6.91 14.86 24.45
C GLU A 348 -6.92 16.31 23.89
N PRO A 349 -8.08 16.97 23.78
CA PRO A 349 -8.14 18.32 23.24
C PRO A 349 -7.51 19.35 24.18
N ASN A 350 -6.62 20.15 23.62
CA ASN A 350 -6.08 21.32 24.31
C ASN A 350 -7.11 22.48 24.34
N SER A 351 -6.69 23.70 24.69
CA SER A 351 -7.55 24.90 24.83
C SER A 351 -8.17 25.44 23.52
N GLY A 352 -7.87 24.84 22.37
CA GLY A 352 -8.43 25.24 21.08
C GLY A 352 -9.89 24.81 20.89
N LYS A 353 -10.62 25.54 20.04
CA LYS A 353 -12.00 25.18 19.64
C LYS A 353 -11.99 23.86 18.85
N GLN A 354 -12.83 22.90 19.24
CA GLN A 354 -13.07 21.68 18.46
C GLN A 354 -14.51 21.72 17.94
N SER A 355 -14.73 21.40 16.66
CA SER A 355 -16.08 21.35 16.06
C SER A 355 -16.32 20.08 15.27
N ILE A 356 -17.54 19.53 15.38
CA ILE A 356 -18.03 18.39 14.60
C ILE A 356 -19.33 18.83 13.92
N THR A 357 -19.33 18.92 12.60
CA THR A 357 -20.43 19.50 11.81
C THR A 357 -20.76 18.72 10.55
N ASN A 358 -21.91 19.03 9.94
CA ASN A 358 -22.42 18.52 8.67
C ASN A 358 -22.40 16.99 8.56
N ASN A 359 -23.15 16.32 9.44
CA ASN A 359 -23.32 14.87 9.47
C ASN A 359 -22.01 14.10 9.71
N SER A 360 -21.07 14.73 10.42
CA SER A 360 -19.80 14.08 10.77
C SER A 360 -19.92 13.21 12.01
N LYS A 361 -19.06 12.21 12.12
CA LYS A 361 -19.08 11.20 13.19
C LYS A 361 -17.73 11.10 13.86
N VAL A 362 -17.71 11.00 15.18
CA VAL A 362 -16.50 10.74 15.94
C VAL A 362 -16.69 9.56 16.90
N CYS A 363 -15.75 8.63 16.93
CA CYS A 363 -15.75 7.47 17.84
C CYS A 363 -14.46 7.45 18.66
N VAL A 364 -14.59 7.42 19.99
CA VAL A 364 -13.44 7.42 20.91
C VAL A 364 -13.52 6.25 21.90
N GLY A 365 -12.55 5.34 21.86
CA GLY A 365 -12.45 4.19 22.77
C GLY A 365 -11.86 4.55 24.13
N GLY A 366 -11.08 5.63 24.20
CA GLY A 366 -10.51 6.21 25.40
C GLY A 366 -11.37 7.28 26.05
N ASN A 367 -10.70 8.12 26.84
CA ASN A 367 -11.32 9.28 27.47
C ASN A 367 -11.56 10.40 26.44
N VAL A 368 -12.62 11.18 26.64
CA VAL A 368 -12.95 12.34 25.81
C VAL A 368 -13.39 13.52 26.68
N TYR A 369 -12.84 14.69 26.43
CA TYR A 369 -13.17 15.93 27.14
C TYR A 369 -14.23 16.73 26.37
N LEU A 370 -15.51 16.38 26.59
CA LEU A 370 -16.64 16.87 25.80
C LEU A 370 -16.89 18.38 25.93
N ASN A 371 -16.51 19.00 27.04
CA ASN A 371 -16.72 20.43 27.30
C ASN A 371 -15.96 21.37 26.34
N LYS A 372 -15.01 20.85 25.56
CA LYS A 372 -14.25 21.61 24.56
C LYS A 372 -14.71 21.38 23.11
N ILE A 373 -15.78 20.61 22.92
CA ILE A 373 -16.24 20.16 21.60
C ILE A 373 -17.64 20.71 21.33
N THR A 374 -17.76 21.46 20.25
CA THR A 374 -19.05 21.90 19.70
C THR A 374 -19.52 20.90 18.65
N ILE A 375 -20.74 20.40 18.76
CA ILE A 375 -21.32 19.45 17.82
C ILE A 375 -22.60 20.05 17.24
N ASP A 376 -22.82 20.02 15.93
CA ASP A 376 -24.12 20.46 15.37
C ASP A 376 -25.23 19.41 15.55
N SER A 377 -26.45 19.74 15.16
CA SER A 377 -27.61 18.86 15.32
C SER A 377 -27.58 17.59 14.46
N THR A 378 -26.72 17.54 13.44
CA THR A 378 -26.65 16.43 12.48
C THR A 378 -25.51 15.46 12.78
N SER A 379 -24.54 15.92 13.57
CA SER A 379 -23.31 15.20 13.86
C SER A 379 -23.41 14.45 15.18
N LYS A 380 -22.55 13.43 15.34
CA LYS A 380 -22.59 12.54 16.51
C LYS A 380 -21.20 12.23 17.02
N ILE A 381 -21.09 12.11 18.35
CA ILE A 381 -19.93 11.55 19.02
C ILE A 381 -20.35 10.29 19.80
N TYR A 382 -19.61 9.22 19.57
CA TYR A 382 -19.73 7.95 20.27
C TYR A 382 -18.49 7.76 21.14
N TYR A 383 -18.67 7.38 22.39
CA TYR A 383 -17.56 7.24 23.34
C TYR A 383 -17.85 6.21 24.41
N VAL A 384 -16.80 5.72 25.07
CA VAL A 384 -16.93 4.69 26.11
C VAL A 384 -17.16 5.33 27.48
N LEU A 385 -18.25 4.94 28.15
CA LEU A 385 -18.59 5.33 29.52
C LEU A 385 -17.78 4.49 30.51
N ARG A 386 -16.74 5.09 31.12
CA ARG A 386 -15.90 4.45 32.13
C ARG A 386 -16.36 4.83 33.54
N ASN A 387 -16.50 3.83 34.40
CA ASN A 387 -17.10 4.00 35.74
C ASN A 387 -16.20 4.77 36.73
N ASN A 388 -14.90 4.92 36.45
CA ASN A 388 -13.91 5.34 37.46
C ASN A 388 -13.29 6.74 37.25
N THR A 389 -13.60 7.45 36.15
CA THR A 389 -13.17 8.85 35.96
C THR A 389 -14.32 9.79 36.33
N ILE A 390 -14.43 10.02 37.63
CA ILE A 390 -15.54 10.71 38.31
C ILE A 390 -15.71 12.18 37.88
N GLU A 391 -14.71 12.81 37.26
CA GLU A 391 -14.81 14.22 36.83
C GLU A 391 -15.28 14.40 35.38
N ASP A 392 -14.92 13.50 34.46
CA ASP A 392 -15.20 13.69 33.03
C ASP A 392 -16.57 13.16 32.59
N THR A 393 -17.12 12.15 33.28
CA THR A 393 -18.46 11.59 32.97
C THR A 393 -19.62 12.27 33.72
N LYS A 394 -19.36 13.20 34.64
CA LYS A 394 -20.44 13.91 35.36
C LYS A 394 -21.08 15.03 34.54
N ASN A 395 -20.37 15.59 33.55
CA ASN A 395 -20.80 16.79 32.83
C ASN A 395 -21.19 16.54 31.37
N TYR A 396 -21.35 15.29 30.93
CA TYR A 396 -21.88 15.05 29.59
C TYR A 396 -23.40 15.26 29.57
N PRO A 397 -23.94 15.88 28.51
CA PRO A 397 -25.37 16.14 28.42
C PRO A 397 -26.13 14.83 28.13
N LYS A 398 -26.54 14.13 29.19
CA LYS A 398 -27.23 12.82 29.13
C LYS A 398 -28.46 12.77 28.20
N ASN A 399 -29.11 13.91 28.01
CA ASN A 399 -30.33 14.03 27.22
C ASN A 399 -30.09 14.53 25.80
N ASP A 400 -28.83 14.70 25.39
CA ASP A 400 -28.50 15.21 24.07
C ASP A 400 -28.17 14.05 23.12
N PRO A 401 -29.00 13.82 22.08
CA PRO A 401 -28.84 12.68 21.17
C PRO A 401 -27.55 12.73 20.33
N ARG A 402 -26.84 13.86 20.34
CA ARG A 402 -25.53 14.00 19.70
C ARG A 402 -24.43 13.23 20.44
N TYR A 403 -24.62 12.92 21.72
CA TYR A 403 -23.63 12.27 22.58
C TYR A 403 -24.09 10.87 22.97
N ILE A 404 -23.45 9.86 22.38
CA ILE A 404 -23.86 8.46 22.54
C ILE A 404 -22.79 7.72 23.33
N GLY A 405 -23.06 7.49 24.61
CA GLY A 405 -22.20 6.73 25.50
C GLY A 405 -22.44 5.22 25.36
N ILE A 406 -21.36 4.46 25.21
CA ILE A 406 -21.35 2.99 25.16
C ILE A 406 -20.80 2.47 26.48
N LYS A 407 -21.45 1.47 27.09
CA LYS A 407 -20.96 0.91 28.36
C LYS A 407 -19.59 0.28 28.17
N GLU A 408 -18.69 0.53 29.11
CA GLU A 408 -17.33 -0.06 29.09
C GLU A 408 -17.36 -1.59 29.01
N SER A 409 -18.32 -2.25 29.65
CA SER A 409 -18.51 -3.71 29.55
C SER A 409 -18.84 -4.18 28.13
N GLU A 410 -19.69 -3.45 27.42
CA GLU A 410 -20.06 -3.77 26.03
C GLU A 410 -18.87 -3.55 25.09
N TYR A 411 -18.13 -2.45 25.30
CA TYR A 411 -16.91 -2.16 24.55
C TYR A 411 -15.82 -3.21 24.77
N LYS A 412 -15.58 -3.64 26.02
CA LYS A 412 -14.59 -4.69 26.33
C LYS A 412 -14.93 -6.03 25.67
N ASN A 413 -16.21 -6.40 25.65
CA ASN A 413 -16.67 -7.65 25.03
C ASN A 413 -16.61 -7.58 23.50
N ASN A 414 -16.89 -6.41 22.92
CA ASN A 414 -16.89 -6.22 21.48
C ASN A 414 -16.47 -4.79 21.11
N PRO A 415 -15.17 -4.51 20.94
CA PRO A 415 -14.69 -3.16 20.61
C PRO A 415 -15.28 -2.60 19.32
N SER A 416 -15.67 -3.48 18.37
CA SER A 416 -16.34 -3.07 17.14
C SER A 416 -17.69 -2.40 17.38
N ILE A 417 -18.35 -2.58 18.53
CA ILE A 417 -19.64 -1.94 18.78
C ILE A 417 -19.54 -0.41 18.73
N LEU A 418 -18.44 0.15 19.22
CA LEU A 418 -18.17 1.59 19.13
C LEU A 418 -18.00 2.00 17.68
N PHE A 419 -17.15 1.28 16.98
CA PHE A 419 -16.70 1.64 15.65
C PHE A 419 -17.78 1.43 14.59
N LYS A 420 -18.64 0.41 14.73
CA LYS A 420 -19.84 0.18 13.90
C LYS A 420 -20.79 1.37 13.82
N ASN A 421 -20.74 2.27 14.80
CA ASN A 421 -21.54 3.48 14.76
C ASN A 421 -20.90 4.62 13.94
N CYS A 422 -19.57 4.60 13.80
CA CYS A 422 -18.80 5.49 12.92
C CYS A 422 -18.58 4.93 11.54
N GLU A 423 -18.72 3.61 11.39
CA GLU A 423 -18.96 2.96 10.12
C GLU A 423 -20.17 3.66 9.46
N SER A 424 -19.90 4.43 8.42
CA SER A 424 -20.82 5.38 7.84
C SER A 424 -22.03 4.67 7.21
N SER A 425 -23.21 4.84 7.81
CA SER A 425 -24.51 4.72 7.14
C SER A 425 -24.82 5.94 6.24
N GLY A 426 -23.80 6.68 5.80
CA GLY A 426 -23.94 8.01 5.19
C GLY A 426 -23.00 8.18 4.02
N ASN A 427 -23.52 8.77 2.94
CA ASN A 427 -22.89 9.00 1.63
C ASN A 427 -21.64 9.91 1.65
N SER A 428 -20.71 9.77 2.59
CA SER A 428 -19.43 10.46 2.45
C SER A 428 -18.64 9.74 1.35
N THR A 429 -18.76 10.25 0.13
CA THR A 429 -17.96 9.89 -1.03
C THR A 429 -16.52 10.39 -0.86
N THR A 430 -15.84 9.97 0.21
CA THR A 430 -14.45 10.35 0.50
C THR A 430 -13.47 9.54 -0.33
N ASN A 431 -13.89 9.21 -1.55
CA ASN A 431 -13.30 8.11 -2.22
C ASN A 431 -13.06 8.29 -3.73
N PRO A 432 -11.79 8.33 -4.12
CA PRO A 432 -11.34 7.96 -5.46
C PRO A 432 -11.15 6.43 -5.63
N ASP A 433 -10.78 5.73 -4.54
CA ASP A 433 -10.31 4.33 -4.33
C ASP A 433 -11.27 3.18 -3.89
N ALA A 434 -11.95 3.30 -2.74
CA ALA A 434 -13.10 2.52 -2.30
C ALA A 434 -14.00 2.11 -3.48
N PRO A 435 -14.40 0.85 -3.51
CA PRO A 435 -15.41 0.46 -4.45
C PRO A 435 -16.61 1.38 -4.18
N ASN A 436 -17.06 2.08 -5.23
CA ASN A 436 -18.48 2.30 -5.37
C ASN A 436 -19.16 0.98 -4.93
N PRO A 437 -20.24 0.91 -4.14
CA PRO A 437 -20.89 -0.39 -3.84
C PRO A 437 -21.31 -1.18 -5.11
N THR A 438 -21.16 -0.56 -6.29
CA THR A 438 -21.28 -1.14 -7.63
C THR A 438 -19.93 -1.47 -8.32
N GLU A 439 -18.81 -1.02 -7.77
CA GLU A 439 -17.46 -1.47 -8.13
C GLU A 439 -17.16 -2.77 -7.39
N PRO A 440 -16.80 -3.83 -8.11
CA PRO A 440 -16.58 -5.15 -7.56
C PRO A 440 -15.28 -5.21 -6.78
N PHE A 441 -15.18 -6.19 -5.90
CA PHE A 441 -13.91 -6.57 -5.32
C PHE A 441 -13.00 -7.14 -6.42
N TRP A 442 -11.95 -6.40 -6.76
CA TRP A 442 -10.89 -6.90 -7.62
C TRP A 442 -9.87 -7.61 -6.74
N GLU A 443 -9.62 -8.89 -7.05
CA GLU A 443 -8.52 -9.63 -6.43
C GLU A 443 -7.19 -8.91 -6.72
N LYS A 444 -6.29 -8.93 -5.73
CA LYS A 444 -4.94 -8.41 -5.94
C LYS A 444 -4.25 -9.33 -6.96
N PRO A 445 -3.46 -8.79 -7.90
CA PRO A 445 -2.74 -9.62 -8.85
C PRO A 445 -1.81 -10.60 -8.12
N GLU A 446 -1.86 -11.88 -8.50
CA GLU A 446 -0.95 -12.91 -8.00
C GLU A 446 0.34 -12.85 -8.81
N ILE A 447 1.47 -13.03 -8.14
CA ILE A 447 2.80 -12.98 -8.77
C ILE A 447 3.56 -14.23 -8.41
N GLU A 448 4.04 -14.91 -9.44
CA GLU A 448 4.96 -16.03 -9.33
C GLU A 448 6.24 -15.69 -10.11
N VAL A 449 7.39 -15.98 -9.50
CA VAL A 449 8.72 -15.79 -10.12
C VAL A 449 9.43 -17.13 -10.06
N GLU A 450 9.81 -17.64 -11.23
CA GLU A 450 10.53 -18.91 -11.34
C GLU A 450 12.00 -18.65 -11.65
N TYR A 451 12.86 -19.21 -10.79
CA TYR A 451 14.29 -19.19 -10.99
C TYR A 451 14.70 -20.44 -11.77
N TYR A 452 15.29 -20.25 -12.95
CA TYR A 452 15.86 -21.36 -13.71
C TYR A 452 16.94 -22.07 -12.88
N LYS A 453 16.66 -23.33 -12.50
CA LYS A 453 17.68 -24.24 -11.98
C LYS A 453 18.50 -24.72 -13.17
N ASN A 454 19.59 -23.99 -13.46
CA ASN A 454 20.61 -24.44 -14.40
C ASN A 454 21.47 -25.56 -13.82
#